data_AF-A0A381NGD1-F1
#
_entry.id   AF-A0A381NGD1-F1
#
_cell.length_a   1.000
_cell.length_b   1.000
_cell.length_c   1.000
_cell.angle_alpha   90.00
_cell.angle_beta   90.00
_cell.angle_gamma   90.00
#
_symmetry.space_group_name_H-M   'P 1'
#
loop_
_entity.id
_entity.type
_entity.pdbx_description
1 polymer ?
#
loop_
_entity_poly.entity_id
_entity_poly.type
_entity_poly.pdbx_seq_one_letter_code
_entity_poly.pdbx_strand_id
1 'polypeptide(L)'
;MVNNSRKLITIVGGGNIGSAWATVFLLHGYRVSLYENDFEVHAKSKKSIKKGLNLFIESNNLDSKKVNNILCNISYFKDLIRALSGTKYVIEAINENLNDKINIFKNISQNIDEDVVIASSSSFLPISKISEKTINKDRCLNLHPGNPPYLLKFAEIVPSKFTSKKALDQTKCLLKSIKLHPILLKKEVDGFVFNRLQGALLKEAYSLINNDIVEANDIDLIVRKGLGLRWAVMGPFETIDLNTKGGIEKHSKIMIPFYKSMFSKKGKSNFEKKSIKKVIAERRKLLPLGKMSARISWRDKKIFKLINLLK
;
A
#
# COMPACT_ATOMS: atom_id res chain seq x y z
N MET A 1 24.00 -17.21 2.54
CA MET A 1 24.87 -16.28 3.30
C MET A 1 24.12 -14.95 3.44
N VAL A 2 23.84 -14.51 4.66
CA VAL A 2 23.22 -13.19 4.91
C VAL A 2 24.33 -12.16 4.70
N ASN A 3 24.22 -11.37 3.64
CA ASN A 3 25.20 -10.32 3.35
C ASN A 3 24.99 -9.21 4.40
N ASN A 4 25.83 -9.16 5.44
CA ASN A 4 25.77 -8.22 6.57
C ASN A 4 26.05 -6.74 6.16
N SER A 5 26.09 -6.46 4.85
CA SER A 5 26.40 -5.17 4.24
C SER A 5 25.18 -4.29 3.94
N ARG A 6 23.95 -4.76 4.20
CA ARG A 6 22.73 -3.98 3.92
C ARG A 6 22.35 -3.05 5.08
N LYS A 7 21.95 -1.83 4.72
CA LYS A 7 21.63 -0.70 5.61
C LYS A 7 20.50 -1.05 6.60
N LEU A 8 20.49 -0.39 7.76
CA LEU A 8 19.41 -0.51 8.76
C LEU A 8 18.22 0.37 8.38
N ILE A 9 17.01 -0.20 8.39
CA ILE A 9 15.74 0.52 8.20
C ILE A 9 14.98 0.55 9.52
N THR A 10 14.51 1.72 9.94
CA THR A 10 13.65 1.83 11.12
C THR A 10 12.18 1.94 10.70
N ILE A 11 11.34 1.07 11.24
CA ILE A 11 9.89 1.11 11.10
C ILE A 11 9.30 1.61 12.41
N VAL A 12 8.50 2.68 12.35
CA VAL A 12 7.87 3.31 13.51
C VAL A 12 6.38 2.99 13.47
N GLY A 13 5.93 2.03 14.29
CA GLY A 13 4.58 1.47 14.30
C GLY A 13 4.58 -0.01 13.90
N GLY A 14 4.07 -0.87 14.78
CA GLY A 14 4.02 -2.33 14.64
C GLY A 14 2.70 -2.87 14.07
N GLY A 15 1.81 -1.99 13.63
CA GLY A 15 0.53 -2.37 13.02
C GLY A 15 0.67 -3.15 11.71
N ASN A 16 -0.45 -3.35 11.01
CA ASN A 16 -0.50 -4.17 9.79
C ASN A 16 0.48 -3.67 8.70
N ILE A 17 0.53 -2.35 8.47
CA ILE A 17 1.40 -1.75 7.44
C ILE A 17 2.87 -1.80 7.85
N GLY A 18 3.19 -1.41 9.09
CA GLY A 18 4.57 -1.47 9.59
C GLY A 18 5.13 -2.90 9.60
N SER A 19 4.33 -3.87 10.05
CA SER A 19 4.67 -5.30 9.97
C SER A 19 4.93 -5.74 8.52
N ALA A 20 4.12 -5.28 7.56
CA ALA A 20 4.29 -5.65 6.17
C ALA A 20 5.55 -5.02 5.55
N TRP A 21 5.86 -3.75 5.86
CA TRP A 21 7.14 -3.14 5.47
C TRP A 21 8.33 -3.90 6.04
N ALA A 22 8.30 -4.21 7.34
CA ALA A 22 9.33 -5.01 7.99
C ALA A 22 9.53 -6.35 7.26
N THR A 23 8.45 -7.08 6.96
CA THR A 23 8.52 -8.31 6.16
C THR A 23 9.19 -8.09 4.81
N VAL A 24 8.83 -7.04 4.06
CA VAL A 24 9.41 -6.76 2.74
C VAL A 24 10.92 -6.51 2.85
N PHE A 25 11.37 -5.67 3.77
CA PHE A 25 12.79 -5.38 3.97
C PHE A 25 13.59 -6.61 4.40
N LEU A 26 13.05 -7.38 5.34
CA LEU A 26 13.65 -8.62 5.84
C LEU A 26 13.82 -9.67 4.74
N LEU A 27 12.81 -9.85 3.87
CA LEU A 27 12.88 -10.75 2.71
C LEU A 27 13.97 -10.33 1.71
N HIS A 28 14.32 -9.04 1.69
CA HIS A 28 15.39 -8.49 0.89
C HIS A 28 16.64 -8.23 1.71
N GLY A 29 16.85 -8.96 2.81
CA GLY A 29 18.13 -8.99 3.55
C GLY A 29 18.52 -7.69 4.23
N TYR A 30 17.60 -6.73 4.41
CA TYR A 30 17.84 -5.55 5.24
C TYR A 30 17.72 -5.90 6.71
N ARG A 31 18.45 -5.17 7.55
CA ARG A 31 18.20 -5.14 8.99
C ARG A 31 17.04 -4.19 9.27
N VAL A 32 16.19 -4.57 10.21
CA VAL A 32 15.01 -3.79 10.61
C VAL A 32 15.04 -3.51 12.10
N SER A 33 14.90 -2.25 12.48
CA SER A 33 14.52 -1.84 13.82
C SER A 33 13.04 -1.50 13.82
N LEU A 34 12.23 -2.18 14.65
CA LEU A 34 10.80 -1.90 14.78
C LEU A 34 10.53 -1.24 16.12
N TYR A 35 10.04 0.00 16.08
CA TYR A 35 9.53 0.71 17.25
C TYR A 35 8.02 0.49 17.39
N GLU A 36 7.58 0.07 18.58
CA GLU A 36 6.18 -0.01 18.98
C GLU A 36 6.07 0.13 20.51
N ASN A 37 5.28 1.10 20.98
CA ASN A 37 5.14 1.38 22.41
C ASN A 37 4.02 0.54 23.05
N ASP A 38 3.04 0.09 22.28
CA ASP A 38 1.95 -0.76 22.75
C ASP A 38 2.40 -2.23 22.81
N PHE A 39 2.26 -2.85 23.98
CA PHE A 39 2.70 -4.22 24.21
C PHE A 39 1.93 -5.25 23.37
N GLU A 40 0.62 -5.07 23.20
CA GLU A 40 -0.19 -5.98 22.40
C GLU A 40 0.13 -5.86 20.92
N VAL A 41 0.26 -4.63 20.40
CA VAL A 41 0.62 -4.38 19.00
C VAL A 41 2.01 -4.94 18.73
N HIS A 42 2.94 -4.76 19.65
CA HIS A 42 4.27 -5.33 19.54
C HIS A 42 4.22 -6.87 19.47
N ALA A 43 3.46 -7.55 20.33
CA ALA A 43 3.30 -9.01 20.26
C ALA A 43 2.60 -9.47 18.96
N LYS A 44 1.59 -8.73 18.49
CA LYS A 44 0.89 -8.98 17.22
C LYS A 44 1.82 -8.80 16.03
N SER A 45 2.72 -7.81 16.05
CA SER A 45 3.67 -7.53 14.97
C SER A 45 4.61 -8.72 14.71
N LYS A 46 5.14 -9.34 15.77
CA LYS A 46 5.99 -10.54 15.68
C LYS A 46 5.28 -11.69 14.95
N LYS A 47 4.02 -11.94 15.32
CA LYS A 47 3.18 -12.98 14.70
C LYS A 47 2.89 -12.65 13.23
N SER A 48 2.54 -11.40 12.93
CA SER A 48 2.25 -10.92 11.57
C SER A 48 3.46 -11.02 10.65
N ILE A 49 4.64 -10.58 11.11
CA ILE A 49 5.89 -10.65 10.35
C ILE A 49 6.27 -12.10 10.08
N LYS A 50 6.25 -12.97 11.10
CA LYS A 50 6.53 -14.40 10.93
C LYS A 50 5.57 -15.06 9.94
N LYS A 51 4.28 -14.73 10.01
CA LYS A 51 3.27 -15.22 9.06
C LYS A 51 3.56 -14.75 7.63
N GLY A 52 3.90 -13.48 7.43
CA GLY A 52 4.25 -12.94 6.12
C GLY A 52 5.49 -13.63 5.52
N LEU A 53 6.52 -13.87 6.34
CA LEU A 53 7.72 -14.62 5.94
C LEU A 53 7.37 -16.06 5.55
N ASN A 54 6.59 -16.77 6.38
CA ASN A 54 6.16 -18.14 6.06
C ASN A 54 5.41 -18.21 4.73
N LEU A 55 4.44 -17.31 4.51
CA LEU A 55 3.68 -17.28 3.26
C LEU A 55 4.59 -17.09 2.04
N PHE A 56 5.60 -16.23 2.14
CA PHE A 56 6.56 -16.04 1.05
C PHE A 56 7.43 -17.28 0.84
N ILE A 57 7.94 -17.88 1.90
CA ILE A 57 8.81 -19.07 1.83
C ILE A 57 8.05 -20.27 1.26
N GLU A 58 6.85 -20.56 1.79
CA GLU A 58 5.95 -21.61 1.30
C GLU A 58 5.63 -21.42 -0.18
N SER A 59 5.27 -20.19 -0.57
CA SER A 59 4.79 -19.96 -1.93
C SER A 59 5.92 -19.93 -2.98
N ASN A 60 7.19 -19.84 -2.57
CA ASN A 60 8.35 -20.00 -3.43
C ASN A 60 9.04 -21.38 -3.26
N ASN A 61 8.44 -22.33 -2.54
CA ASN A 61 9.04 -23.64 -2.21
C ASN A 61 10.46 -23.53 -1.61
N LEU A 62 10.66 -22.54 -0.74
CA LEU A 62 11.95 -22.32 -0.07
C LEU A 62 12.00 -23.07 1.26
N ASP A 63 13.21 -23.38 1.74
CA ASP A 63 13.42 -24.02 3.04
C ASP A 63 12.86 -23.17 4.19
N SER A 64 12.00 -23.77 5.02
CA SER A 64 11.39 -23.16 6.19
C SER A 64 12.41 -22.70 7.24
N LYS A 65 13.59 -23.33 7.31
CA LYS A 65 14.70 -22.91 8.19
C LYS A 65 15.18 -21.48 7.86
N LYS A 66 14.96 -20.99 6.63
CA LYS A 66 15.30 -19.60 6.25
C LYS A 66 14.52 -18.56 7.04
N VAL A 67 13.31 -18.87 7.51
CA VAL A 67 12.48 -17.90 8.26
C VAL A 67 13.17 -17.48 9.55
N ASN A 68 13.70 -18.44 10.33
CA ASN A 68 14.38 -18.14 11.59
C ASN A 68 15.65 -17.30 11.35
N ASN A 69 16.42 -17.61 10.32
CA ASN A 69 17.61 -16.83 9.96
C ASN A 69 17.24 -15.39 9.54
N ILE A 70 16.13 -15.21 8.83
CA ILE A 70 15.64 -13.87 8.45
C ILE A 70 15.19 -13.09 9.70
N LEU A 71 14.51 -13.76 10.65
CA LEU A 71 14.05 -13.13 11.89
C LEU A 71 15.20 -12.65 12.79
N CYS A 72 16.42 -13.17 12.65
CA CYS A 72 17.60 -12.62 13.32
C CYS A 72 17.94 -11.19 12.89
N ASN A 73 17.42 -10.72 11.74
CA ASN A 73 17.68 -9.38 11.21
C ASN A 73 16.68 -8.31 11.70
N ILE A 74 15.74 -8.65 12.57
CA ILE A 74 14.83 -7.68 13.18
C ILE A 74 15.07 -7.54 14.68
N SER A 75 15.19 -6.29 15.13
CA SER A 75 15.23 -5.92 16.54
C SER A 75 14.00 -5.08 16.88
N TYR A 76 13.46 -5.26 18.08
CA TYR A 76 12.24 -4.58 18.51
C TYR A 76 12.52 -3.68 19.70
N PHE A 77 11.93 -2.49 19.68
CA PHE A 77 12.22 -1.44 20.65
C PHE A 77 10.91 -0.80 21.13
N LYS A 78 10.87 -0.47 22.43
CA LYS A 78 9.85 0.39 23.03
C LYS A 78 10.30 1.85 23.12
N ASP A 79 11.61 2.07 23.01
CA ASP A 79 12.23 3.40 23.04
C ASP A 79 12.56 3.84 21.62
N LEU A 80 12.12 5.04 21.25
CA LEU A 80 12.26 5.55 19.89
C LEU A 80 13.72 5.84 19.55
N ILE A 81 14.48 6.43 20.48
CA ILE A 81 15.87 6.85 20.25
C ILE A 81 16.74 5.61 19.99
N ARG A 82 16.58 4.55 20.80
CA ARG A 82 17.25 3.27 20.58
C ARG A 82 16.88 2.64 19.24
N ALA A 83 15.62 2.74 18.80
CA ALA A 83 15.18 2.22 17.51
C ALA A 83 15.77 2.97 16.30
N LEU A 84 16.06 4.26 16.48
CA LEU A 84 16.62 5.14 15.44
C LEU A 84 18.15 5.06 15.33
N SER A 85 18.83 4.54 16.36
CA SER A 85 20.29 4.43 16.36
C SER A 85 20.84 3.69 15.14
N GLY A 86 21.68 4.37 14.35
CA GLY A 86 22.29 3.83 13.14
C GLY A 86 21.35 3.66 11.94
N THR A 87 20.13 4.20 12.01
CA THR A 87 19.16 4.09 10.91
C THR A 87 19.64 4.81 9.66
N LYS A 88 19.28 4.29 8.49
CA LYS A 88 19.59 4.91 7.19
C LYS A 88 18.35 5.23 6.37
N TYR A 89 17.18 4.86 6.87
CA TYR A 89 15.88 5.23 6.31
C TYR A 89 14.80 4.96 7.35
N VAL A 90 13.86 5.88 7.54
CA VAL A 90 12.75 5.72 8.48
C VAL A 90 11.42 5.63 7.73
N ILE A 91 10.59 4.66 8.11
CA ILE A 91 9.20 4.56 7.66
C ILE A 91 8.28 4.63 8.88
N GLU A 92 7.51 5.69 8.94
CA GLU A 92 6.41 5.88 9.88
C GLU A 92 5.17 5.13 9.37
N ALA A 93 4.56 4.31 10.23
CA ALA A 93 3.38 3.51 9.98
C ALA A 93 2.48 3.38 11.23
N ILE A 94 2.42 4.45 12.04
CA ILE A 94 1.48 4.61 13.14
C ILE A 94 0.07 4.90 12.61
N ASN A 95 -0.91 4.94 13.52
CA ASN A 95 -2.31 5.19 13.21
C ASN A 95 -2.51 6.50 12.42
N GLU A 96 -3.61 6.56 11.66
CA GLU A 96 -3.93 7.69 10.78
C GLU A 96 -4.49 8.89 11.57
N ASN A 97 -3.67 9.44 12.46
CA ASN A 97 -3.94 10.66 13.23
C ASN A 97 -2.88 11.72 12.89
N LEU A 98 -3.32 12.90 12.45
CA LEU A 98 -2.41 13.95 12.00
C LEU A 98 -1.50 14.47 13.12
N ASN A 99 -2.03 14.70 14.32
CA ASN A 99 -1.26 15.26 15.43
C ASN A 99 -0.20 14.27 15.91
N ASP A 100 -0.55 12.99 16.02
CA ASP A 100 0.40 11.94 16.39
C ASP A 100 1.52 11.82 15.35
N LYS A 101 1.18 11.91 14.06
CA LYS A 101 2.16 11.89 12.96
C LYS A 101 3.07 13.12 12.97
N ILE A 102 2.54 14.32 13.24
CA ILE A 102 3.36 15.53 13.39
C ILE A 102 4.35 15.37 14.54
N ASN A 103 3.88 14.90 15.69
CA ASN A 103 4.71 14.72 16.89
C ASN A 103 5.80 13.68 16.66
N ILE A 104 5.48 12.52 16.07
CA ILE A 104 6.47 11.47 15.83
C ILE A 104 7.50 11.91 14.77
N PHE A 105 7.09 12.63 13.72
CA PHE A 105 8.01 13.16 12.72
C PHE A 105 8.99 14.19 13.31
N LYS A 106 8.50 15.08 14.18
CA LYS A 106 9.36 16.00 14.93
C LYS A 106 10.40 15.23 15.73
N ASN A 107 9.96 14.28 16.55
CA ASN A 107 10.84 13.49 17.42
C ASN A 107 11.85 12.66 16.63
N ILE A 108 11.45 12.04 15.51
CA ILE A 108 12.35 11.33 14.61
C ILE A 108 13.44 12.28 14.09
N SER A 109 13.06 13.44 13.57
CA SER A 109 14.00 14.37 12.92
C SER A 109 15.07 14.95 13.85
N GLN A 110 14.82 14.98 15.16
CA GLN A 110 15.76 15.44 16.18
C GLN A 110 16.80 14.38 16.56
N ASN A 111 16.58 13.12 16.19
CA ASN A 111 17.35 11.97 16.69
C ASN A 111 17.97 11.12 15.56
N ILE A 112 18.08 11.66 14.34
CA ILE A 112 18.69 10.99 13.19
C ILE A 112 19.60 11.94 12.41
N ASP A 113 20.57 11.37 11.70
CA ASP A 113 21.44 12.09 10.76
C ASP A 113 20.62 12.90 9.74
N GLU A 114 21.12 14.06 9.32
CA GLU A 114 20.39 15.01 8.46
C GLU A 114 20.07 14.48 7.04
N ASP A 115 20.79 13.47 6.58
CA ASP A 115 20.65 12.88 5.24
C ASP A 115 19.69 11.69 5.17
N VAL A 116 19.13 11.28 6.31
CA VAL A 116 18.18 10.17 6.41
C VAL A 116 16.78 10.62 6.00
N VAL A 117 16.18 9.91 5.05
CA VAL A 117 14.78 10.14 4.62
C VAL A 117 13.81 9.67 5.70
N ILE A 118 12.76 10.48 5.93
CA ILE A 118 11.64 10.15 6.80
C ILE A 118 10.39 10.01 5.93
N ALA A 119 9.88 8.78 5.78
CA ALA A 119 8.73 8.50 4.95
C ALA A 119 7.49 8.17 5.80
N SER A 120 6.32 8.72 5.45
CA SER A 120 5.05 8.32 6.06
C SER A 120 4.33 7.30 5.20
N SER A 121 3.83 6.22 5.80
CA SER A 121 2.93 5.24 5.16
C SER A 121 1.46 5.67 5.18
N SER A 122 1.17 6.93 5.50
CA SER A 122 -0.19 7.47 5.44
C SER A 122 -0.83 7.21 4.08
N SER A 123 -2.14 6.97 4.05
CA SER A 123 -2.93 6.68 2.84
C SER A 123 -3.70 7.90 2.33
N PHE A 124 -3.80 8.95 3.15
CA PHE A 124 -4.64 10.12 2.88
C PHE A 124 -4.01 11.46 3.26
N LEU A 125 -3.19 11.50 4.32
CA LEU A 125 -2.65 12.75 4.85
C LEU A 125 -1.45 13.19 4.01
N PRO A 126 -1.44 14.43 3.50
CA PRO A 126 -0.33 14.95 2.72
C PRO A 126 0.89 15.17 3.62
N ILE A 127 2.08 14.83 3.10
CA ILE A 127 3.33 15.01 3.83
C ILE A 127 3.57 16.48 4.21
N SER A 128 3.06 17.43 3.43
CA SER A 128 3.13 18.87 3.75
C SER A 128 2.57 19.23 5.12
N LYS A 129 1.53 18.51 5.58
CA LYS A 129 0.94 18.67 6.91
C LYS A 129 1.67 17.83 7.96
N ILE A 130 2.01 16.58 7.64
CA ILE A 130 2.68 15.67 8.58
C ILE A 130 4.04 16.24 9.02
N SER A 131 4.82 16.79 8.10
CA SER A 131 6.17 17.26 8.40
C SER A 131 6.24 18.75 8.75
N GLU A 132 5.13 19.35 9.20
CA GLU A 132 5.05 20.79 9.47
C GLU A 132 6.07 21.25 10.54
N LYS A 133 6.25 20.45 11.59
CA LYS A 133 7.18 20.70 12.71
C LYS A 133 8.51 19.95 12.57
N THR A 134 8.80 19.40 11.40
CA THR A 134 9.98 18.58 11.14
C THR A 134 11.19 19.42 10.78
N ILE A 135 12.34 19.11 11.39
CA ILE A 135 13.63 19.70 11.03
C ILE A 135 14.14 19.04 9.74
N ASN A 136 14.72 19.84 8.83
CA ASN A 136 15.21 19.40 7.52
C ASN A 136 14.13 18.65 6.73
N LYS A 137 12.92 19.24 6.66
CA LYS A 137 11.74 18.58 6.08
C LYS A 137 11.85 18.27 4.59
N ASP A 138 12.85 18.79 3.87
CA ASP A 138 13.09 18.45 2.47
C ASP A 138 13.38 16.96 2.26
N ARG A 139 13.79 16.23 3.31
CA ARG A 139 13.94 14.77 3.30
C ARG A 139 12.66 13.98 3.63
N CYS A 140 11.51 14.64 3.72
CA CYS A 140 10.22 14.01 4.05
C CYS A 140 9.38 13.75 2.81
N LEU A 141 8.70 12.60 2.77
CA LEU A 141 7.75 12.21 1.71
C LEU A 141 6.69 11.24 2.24
N ASN A 142 5.55 11.08 1.54
CA ASN A 142 4.74 9.88 1.74
C ASN A 142 5.30 8.74 0.89
N LEU A 143 5.32 7.54 1.47
CA LEU A 143 5.62 6.28 0.81
C LEU A 143 4.44 5.33 1.04
N HIS A 144 3.43 5.40 0.18
CA HIS A 144 2.19 4.65 0.32
C HIS A 144 2.30 3.31 -0.44
N PRO A 145 2.33 2.15 0.26
CA PRO A 145 2.39 0.85 -0.40
C PRO A 145 1.00 0.36 -0.82
N GLY A 146 0.94 -0.49 -1.84
CA GLY A 146 -0.27 -1.28 -2.08
C GLY A 146 -0.50 -2.29 -0.94
N ASN A 147 -1.73 -2.42 -0.43
CA ASN A 147 -2.05 -3.35 0.65
C ASN A 147 -2.50 -4.74 0.12
N PRO A 148 -1.85 -5.86 0.51
CA PRO A 148 -0.69 -5.96 1.39
C PRO A 148 0.66 -5.72 0.68
N PRO A 149 1.60 -4.96 1.30
CA PRO A 149 2.87 -4.55 0.66
C PRO A 149 3.77 -5.69 0.17
N TYR A 150 3.71 -6.85 0.83
CA TYR A 150 4.50 -8.01 0.43
C TYR A 150 3.97 -8.69 -0.85
N LEU A 151 2.72 -8.43 -1.24
CA LEU A 151 2.14 -8.92 -2.50
C LEU A 151 2.15 -7.85 -3.58
N LEU A 152 1.61 -6.67 -3.31
CA LEU A 152 1.49 -5.62 -4.31
C LEU A 152 2.86 -4.95 -4.53
N LYS A 153 3.50 -5.26 -5.66
CA LYS A 153 4.91 -4.92 -5.94
C LYS A 153 5.12 -3.47 -6.40
N PHE A 154 4.45 -2.51 -5.78
CA PHE A 154 4.64 -1.09 -6.03
C PHE A 154 4.48 -0.27 -4.75
N ALA A 155 5.01 0.95 -4.76
CA ALA A 155 4.70 1.96 -3.76
C ALA A 155 4.66 3.35 -4.42
N GLU A 156 3.71 4.17 -3.99
CA GLU A 156 3.57 5.56 -4.40
C GLU A 156 4.51 6.44 -3.56
N ILE A 157 5.42 7.14 -4.24
CA ILE A 157 6.26 8.18 -3.66
C ILE A 157 5.55 9.50 -3.89
N VAL A 158 5.13 10.17 -2.83
CA VAL A 158 4.38 11.43 -2.91
C VAL A 158 5.19 12.56 -2.30
N PRO A 159 5.72 13.49 -3.12
CA PRO A 159 6.42 14.66 -2.63
C PRO A 159 5.45 15.74 -2.15
N SER A 160 5.96 16.62 -1.31
CA SER A 160 5.45 17.99 -1.18
C SER A 160 6.31 18.95 -2.00
N LYS A 161 5.95 20.24 -1.97
CA LYS A 161 6.75 21.31 -2.58
C LYS A 161 8.17 21.47 -2.02
N PHE A 162 8.43 20.99 -0.80
CA PHE A 162 9.77 21.10 -0.18
C PHE A 162 10.59 19.82 -0.32
N THR A 163 9.97 18.70 -0.71
CA THR A 163 10.69 17.42 -0.82
C THR A 163 11.79 17.52 -1.87
N SER A 164 13.04 17.25 -1.47
CA SER A 164 14.21 17.37 -2.33
C SER A 164 14.30 16.20 -3.33
N LYS A 165 14.89 16.49 -4.50
CA LYS A 165 15.18 15.46 -5.51
C LYS A 165 16.06 14.34 -4.93
N LYS A 166 16.99 14.66 -4.02
CA LYS A 166 17.86 13.70 -3.33
C LYS A 166 17.03 12.67 -2.56
N ALA A 167 16.04 13.11 -1.77
CA ALA A 167 15.17 12.20 -1.02
C ALA A 167 14.34 11.30 -1.96
N LEU A 168 13.80 11.87 -3.04
CA LEU A 168 13.04 11.10 -4.04
C LEU A 168 13.90 10.03 -4.71
N ASP A 169 15.13 10.37 -5.10
CA ASP A 169 16.02 9.43 -5.78
C ASP A 169 16.53 8.35 -4.81
N GLN A 170 16.83 8.69 -3.55
CA GLN A 170 17.13 7.72 -2.50
C GLN A 170 15.98 6.72 -2.31
N THR A 171 14.73 7.18 -2.22
CA THR A 171 13.55 6.32 -2.06
C THR A 171 13.30 5.45 -3.30
N LYS A 172 13.45 5.99 -4.51
CA LYS A 172 13.37 5.20 -5.75
C LYS A 172 14.40 4.07 -5.76
N CYS A 173 15.65 4.38 -5.42
CA CYS A 173 16.73 3.38 -5.33
C CYS A 173 16.42 2.32 -4.27
N LEU A 174 15.92 2.74 -3.10
CA LEU A 174 15.50 1.83 -2.04
C LEU A 174 14.40 0.88 -2.54
N LEU A 175 13.32 1.39 -3.13
CA LEU A 175 12.22 0.55 -3.63
C LEU A 175 12.69 -0.45 -4.69
N LYS A 176 13.52 -0.02 -5.65
CA LYS A 176 14.09 -0.91 -6.66
C LYS A 176 14.94 -2.03 -6.05
N SER A 177 15.73 -1.71 -5.03
CA SER A 177 16.58 -2.70 -4.33
C SER A 177 15.78 -3.80 -3.61
N ILE A 178 14.54 -3.49 -3.21
CA ILE A 178 13.59 -4.44 -2.61
C ILE A 178 12.53 -4.94 -3.61
N LYS A 179 12.82 -4.82 -4.91
CA LYS A 179 11.98 -5.31 -6.02
C LYS A 179 10.54 -4.76 -5.99
N LEU A 180 10.36 -3.54 -5.49
CA LEU A 180 9.12 -2.77 -5.62
C LEU A 180 9.25 -1.75 -6.75
N HIS A 181 8.17 -1.55 -7.49
CA HIS A 181 8.07 -0.55 -8.54
C HIS A 181 7.74 0.82 -7.94
N PRO A 182 8.62 1.83 -8.06
CA PRO A 182 8.35 3.18 -7.55
C PRO A 182 7.40 3.93 -8.50
N ILE A 183 6.26 4.41 -7.97
CA ILE A 183 5.35 5.31 -8.68
C ILE A 183 5.52 6.72 -8.10
N LEU A 184 6.22 7.60 -8.82
CA LEU A 184 6.42 8.97 -8.37
C LEU A 184 5.21 9.84 -8.77
N LEU A 185 4.50 10.38 -7.77
CA LEU A 185 3.49 11.40 -8.00
C LEU A 185 4.17 12.75 -8.23
N LYS A 186 3.58 13.57 -9.10
CA LYS A 186 4.08 14.92 -9.39
C LYS A 186 3.78 15.92 -8.26
N LYS A 187 2.71 15.69 -7.50
CA LYS A 187 2.27 16.51 -6.37
C LYS A 187 1.36 15.70 -5.45
N GLU A 188 1.19 16.16 -4.23
CA GLU A 188 0.20 15.62 -3.30
C GLU A 188 -1.24 15.81 -3.79
N VAL A 189 -2.06 14.80 -3.53
CA VAL A 189 -3.50 14.78 -3.79
C VAL A 189 -4.16 13.85 -2.79
N ASP A 190 -5.36 14.21 -2.31
CA ASP A 190 -6.10 13.40 -1.35
C ASP A 190 -6.38 12.00 -1.93
N GLY A 191 -5.93 10.98 -1.19
CA GLY A 191 -6.05 9.56 -1.54
C GLY A 191 -5.07 9.08 -2.62
N PHE A 192 -4.09 9.88 -3.03
CA PHE A 192 -3.06 9.53 -4.03
C PHE A 192 -3.65 8.95 -5.32
N VAL A 193 -2.91 8.18 -6.13
CA VAL A 193 -3.47 7.65 -7.39
C VAL A 193 -4.20 6.34 -7.13
N PHE A 194 -3.59 5.42 -6.37
CA PHE A 194 -4.15 4.08 -6.13
C PHE A 194 -5.54 4.13 -5.48
N ASN A 195 -5.72 4.84 -4.35
CA ASN A 195 -7.03 4.88 -3.67
C ASN A 195 -8.06 5.69 -4.46
N ARG A 196 -7.64 6.66 -5.29
CA ARG A 196 -8.58 7.39 -6.17
C ARG A 196 -9.14 6.51 -7.28
N LEU A 197 -8.31 5.67 -7.90
CA LEU A 197 -8.78 4.70 -8.89
C LEU A 197 -9.71 3.66 -8.25
N GLN A 198 -9.35 3.16 -7.06
CA GLN A 198 -10.22 2.26 -6.29
C GLN A 198 -11.55 2.92 -5.91
N GLY A 199 -11.49 4.16 -5.42
CA GLY A 199 -12.65 4.95 -5.02
C GLY A 199 -13.58 5.28 -6.20
N ALA A 200 -13.02 5.56 -7.38
CA ALA A 200 -13.82 5.79 -8.59
C ALA A 200 -14.64 4.55 -8.98
N LEU A 201 -14.03 3.37 -8.93
CA LEU A 201 -14.75 2.10 -9.19
C LEU A 201 -15.84 1.86 -8.14
N LEU A 202 -15.52 2.02 -6.85
CA LEU A 202 -16.50 1.83 -5.77
C LEU A 202 -17.65 2.84 -5.84
N LYS A 203 -17.36 4.09 -6.19
CA LYS A 203 -18.36 5.14 -6.36
C LYS A 203 -19.40 4.73 -7.41
N GLU A 204 -18.96 4.24 -8.57
CA GLU A 204 -19.90 3.79 -9.60
C GLU A 204 -20.60 2.48 -9.21
N ALA A 205 -19.90 1.54 -8.56
CA ALA A 205 -20.51 0.31 -8.07
C ALA A 205 -21.67 0.57 -7.10
N TYR A 206 -21.47 1.44 -6.10
CA TYR A 206 -22.54 1.83 -5.17
C TYR A 206 -23.67 2.57 -5.87
N SER A 207 -23.36 3.43 -6.84
CA SER A 207 -24.34 4.12 -7.67
C SER A 207 -25.23 3.12 -8.44
N LEU A 208 -24.67 2.10 -9.07
CA LEU A 208 -25.44 1.06 -9.78
C LEU A 208 -26.34 0.25 -8.84
N ILE A 209 -25.85 -0.12 -7.66
CA ILE A 209 -26.65 -0.82 -6.64
C ILE A 209 -27.76 0.07 -6.09
N ASN A 210 -27.48 1.37 -5.86
CA ASN A 210 -28.46 2.32 -5.34
C ASN A 210 -29.65 2.50 -6.29
N ASN A 211 -29.40 2.39 -7.60
CA ASN A 211 -30.42 2.44 -8.64
C ASN A 211 -30.99 1.05 -8.97
N ASP A 212 -30.76 0.04 -8.12
CA ASP A 212 -31.27 -1.33 -8.25
C ASP A 212 -31.00 -1.97 -9.63
N ILE A 213 -29.85 -1.62 -10.25
CA ILE A 213 -29.45 -2.12 -11.59
C ILE A 213 -28.82 -3.52 -11.51
N VAL A 214 -28.07 -3.80 -10.43
CA VAL A 214 -27.27 -5.02 -10.28
C VAL A 214 -26.99 -5.29 -8.81
N GLU A 215 -26.75 -6.56 -8.48
CA GLU A 215 -26.36 -7.01 -7.13
C GLU A 215 -24.84 -6.88 -6.92
N ALA A 216 -24.40 -6.78 -5.66
CA ALA A 216 -22.99 -6.58 -5.31
C ALA A 216 -22.11 -7.75 -5.78
N ASN A 217 -22.62 -8.98 -5.71
CA ASN A 217 -21.87 -10.17 -6.15
C ASN A 217 -21.63 -10.18 -7.67
N ASP A 218 -22.56 -9.65 -8.47
CA ASP A 218 -22.42 -9.62 -9.92
C ASP A 218 -21.44 -8.52 -10.35
N ILE A 219 -21.39 -7.39 -9.63
CA ILE A 219 -20.30 -6.42 -9.78
C ILE A 219 -18.94 -7.08 -9.48
N ASP A 220 -18.83 -7.78 -8.35
CA ASP A 220 -17.61 -8.53 -7.99
C ASP A 220 -17.23 -9.54 -9.09
N LEU A 221 -18.22 -10.18 -9.72
CA LEU A 221 -18.01 -11.14 -10.81
C LEU A 221 -17.51 -10.45 -12.08
N ILE A 222 -18.15 -9.36 -12.53
CA ILE A 222 -17.74 -8.57 -13.70
C ILE A 222 -16.32 -8.04 -13.53
N VAL A 223 -15.97 -7.55 -12.34
CA VAL A 223 -14.60 -7.09 -12.06
C VAL A 223 -13.64 -8.28 -12.07
N ARG A 224 -13.92 -9.37 -11.35
CA ARG A 224 -12.98 -10.48 -11.22
C ARG A 224 -12.78 -11.29 -12.51
N LYS A 225 -13.83 -11.47 -13.31
CA LYS A 225 -13.82 -12.30 -14.53
C LYS A 225 -13.66 -11.50 -15.81
N GLY A 226 -13.92 -10.19 -15.78
CA GLY A 226 -13.77 -9.29 -16.92
C GLY A 226 -12.65 -8.27 -16.68
N LEU A 227 -13.01 -7.10 -16.14
CA LEU A 227 -12.12 -5.93 -16.05
C LEU A 227 -10.79 -6.23 -15.36
N GLY A 228 -10.85 -6.78 -14.15
CA GLY A 228 -9.70 -7.07 -13.30
C GLY A 228 -8.80 -8.18 -13.84
N LEU A 229 -9.31 -9.13 -14.62
CA LEU A 229 -8.47 -10.15 -15.25
C LEU A 229 -7.54 -9.51 -16.29
N ARG A 230 -8.07 -8.63 -17.13
CA ARG A 230 -7.29 -7.83 -18.07
C ARG A 230 -6.36 -6.86 -17.35
N TRP A 231 -6.85 -6.18 -16.31
CA TRP A 231 -6.05 -5.21 -15.56
C TRP A 231 -4.90 -5.83 -14.76
N ALA A 232 -4.95 -7.13 -14.50
CA ALA A 232 -3.82 -7.85 -13.93
C ALA A 232 -2.65 -7.98 -14.91
N VAL A 233 -2.91 -7.92 -16.22
CA VAL A 233 -1.89 -8.03 -17.28
C VAL A 233 -1.45 -6.65 -17.78
N MET A 234 -2.40 -5.73 -17.99
CA MET A 234 -2.14 -4.42 -18.61
C MET A 234 -2.98 -3.30 -17.99
N GLY A 235 -2.46 -2.07 -18.01
CA GLY A 235 -3.15 -0.90 -17.46
C GLY A 235 -4.40 -0.47 -18.25
N PRO A 236 -5.21 0.47 -17.71
CA PRO A 236 -6.42 0.94 -18.38
C PRO A 236 -6.14 1.66 -19.70
N PHE A 237 -5.01 2.36 -19.83
CA PHE A 237 -4.66 3.07 -21.07
C PHE A 237 -4.18 2.14 -22.18
N GLU A 238 -3.29 1.19 -21.86
CA GLU A 238 -2.86 0.14 -22.80
C GLU A 238 -4.06 -0.72 -23.25
N THR A 239 -4.96 -1.05 -22.32
CA THR A 239 -6.22 -1.72 -22.62
C THR A 239 -7.01 -1.02 -23.72
N ILE A 240 -7.25 0.30 -23.61
CA ILE A 240 -8.11 1.01 -24.56
C ILE A 240 -7.39 1.30 -25.88
N ASP A 241 -6.07 1.42 -25.83
CA ASP A 241 -5.21 1.52 -27.01
C ASP A 241 -5.34 0.26 -27.88
N LEU A 242 -5.22 -0.92 -27.27
CA LEU A 242 -5.34 -2.20 -27.98
C LEU A 242 -6.78 -2.55 -28.40
N ASN A 243 -7.78 -2.06 -27.66
CA ASN A 243 -9.19 -2.37 -27.94
C ASN A 243 -9.76 -1.65 -29.17
N THR A 244 -9.07 -0.66 -29.72
CA THR A 244 -9.59 0.15 -30.83
C THR A 244 -8.61 0.17 -31.98
N LYS A 245 -9.03 -0.28 -33.17
CA LYS A 245 -8.20 -0.13 -34.37
C LYS A 245 -7.94 1.36 -34.61
N GLY A 246 -6.66 1.77 -34.59
CA GLY A 246 -6.25 3.17 -34.57
C GLY A 246 -5.89 3.73 -33.18
N GLY A 247 -5.74 2.86 -32.18
CA GLY A 247 -5.17 3.20 -30.87
C GLY A 247 -6.05 4.07 -29.99
N ILE A 248 -5.44 4.58 -28.92
CA ILE A 248 -6.08 5.41 -27.91
C ILE A 248 -6.60 6.73 -28.50
N GLU A 249 -6.00 7.24 -29.57
CA GLU A 249 -6.50 8.43 -30.26
C GLU A 249 -7.88 8.16 -30.87
N LYS A 250 -8.02 7.06 -31.64
CA LYS A 250 -9.33 6.71 -32.21
C LYS A 250 -10.34 6.34 -31.13
N HIS A 251 -9.88 5.61 -30.10
CA HIS A 251 -10.70 5.33 -28.92
C HIS A 251 -11.26 6.62 -28.31
N SER A 252 -10.43 7.64 -28.15
CA SER A 252 -10.82 8.91 -27.54
C SER A 252 -11.95 9.60 -28.31
N LYS A 253 -11.85 9.62 -29.66
CA LYS A 253 -12.84 10.25 -30.53
C LYS A 253 -14.19 9.51 -30.52
N ILE A 254 -14.17 8.18 -30.41
CA ILE A 254 -15.39 7.36 -30.42
C ILE A 254 -16.00 7.26 -29.02
N MET A 255 -15.23 6.83 -28.03
CA MET A 255 -15.75 6.35 -26.74
C MET A 255 -15.93 7.45 -25.70
N ILE A 256 -15.09 8.49 -25.69
CA ILE A 256 -15.21 9.58 -24.69
C ILE A 256 -16.57 10.29 -24.77
N PRO A 257 -17.16 10.59 -25.95
CA PRO A 257 -18.52 11.12 -26.04
C PRO A 257 -19.57 10.25 -25.33
N PHE A 258 -19.50 8.92 -25.51
CA PHE A 258 -20.39 7.99 -24.81
C PHE A 258 -20.17 8.01 -23.30
N TYR A 259 -18.93 8.00 -22.83
CA TYR A 259 -18.63 8.09 -21.39
C TYR A 259 -19.15 9.42 -20.81
N LYS A 260 -18.94 10.54 -21.51
CA LYS A 260 -19.48 11.84 -21.08
C LYS A 260 -21.00 11.80 -20.97
N SER A 261 -21.70 11.24 -21.96
CA SER A 261 -23.16 11.10 -21.92
C SER A 261 -23.63 10.18 -20.78
N MET A 262 -22.93 9.07 -20.55
CA MET A 262 -23.23 8.12 -19.47
C MET A 262 -23.16 8.77 -18.08
N PHE A 263 -22.19 9.66 -17.87
CA PHE A 263 -21.91 10.30 -16.59
C PHE A 263 -22.40 11.75 -16.46
N SER A 264 -22.98 12.35 -17.51
CA SER A 264 -23.49 13.74 -17.48
C SER A 264 -24.85 13.87 -16.78
N LYS A 265 -25.62 12.79 -16.65
CA LYS A 265 -26.90 12.78 -15.94
C LYS A 265 -26.67 13.08 -14.45
N LYS A 266 -26.85 14.35 -14.05
CA LYS A 266 -26.85 14.78 -12.65
C LYS A 266 -27.87 13.96 -11.87
N GLY A 267 -27.48 13.45 -10.69
CA GLY A 267 -28.42 12.86 -9.74
C GLY A 267 -28.11 11.45 -9.22
N LYS A 268 -27.05 10.78 -9.66
CA LYS A 268 -26.70 9.47 -9.06
C LYS A 268 -26.02 9.68 -7.71
N SER A 269 -26.82 9.73 -6.66
CA SER A 269 -26.27 9.70 -5.31
C SER A 269 -25.57 8.37 -5.09
N ASN A 270 -24.44 8.43 -4.40
CA ASN A 270 -23.49 7.34 -4.23
C ASN A 270 -23.17 7.24 -2.75
N PHE A 271 -22.78 6.03 -2.31
CA PHE A 271 -22.57 5.73 -0.89
C PHE A 271 -23.81 6.00 -0.01
N GLU A 272 -25.00 5.79 -0.55
CA GLU A 272 -26.25 5.95 0.20
C GLU A 272 -26.43 4.89 1.27
N LYS A 273 -27.06 5.26 2.39
CA LYS A 273 -27.34 4.35 3.52
C LYS A 273 -28.05 3.06 3.06
N LYS A 274 -29.01 3.16 2.13
CA LYS A 274 -29.71 1.99 1.55
C LYS A 274 -28.74 1.04 0.85
N SER A 275 -27.97 1.56 -0.12
CA SER A 275 -26.99 0.77 -0.89
C SER A 275 -25.90 0.16 -0.01
N ILE A 276 -25.41 0.90 1.00
CA ILE A 276 -24.42 0.39 1.97
C ILE A 276 -24.99 -0.79 2.75
N LYS A 277 -26.20 -0.67 3.30
CA LYS A 277 -26.85 -1.77 4.03
C LYS A 277 -27.06 -3.00 3.14
N LYS A 278 -27.52 -2.80 1.90
CA LYS A 278 -27.70 -3.87 0.91
C LYS A 278 -26.39 -4.61 0.62
N VAL A 279 -25.31 -3.89 0.28
CA VAL A 279 -23.98 -4.48 0.05
C VAL A 279 -23.47 -5.23 1.27
N ILE A 280 -23.63 -4.68 2.48
CA ILE A 280 -23.23 -5.37 3.72
C ILE A 280 -23.98 -6.69 3.86
N ALA A 281 -25.31 -6.69 3.70
CA ALA A 281 -26.14 -7.87 3.83
C ALA A 281 -25.74 -8.96 2.82
N GLU A 282 -25.64 -8.63 1.52
CA GLU A 282 -25.23 -9.56 0.47
C GLU A 282 -23.82 -10.12 0.72
N ARG A 283 -22.86 -9.25 1.07
CA ARG A 283 -21.47 -9.65 1.32
C ARG A 283 -21.36 -10.56 2.53
N ARG A 284 -22.16 -10.34 3.58
CA ARG A 284 -22.19 -11.19 4.79
C ARG A 284 -22.87 -12.52 4.54
N LYS A 285 -23.91 -12.58 3.70
CA LYS A 285 -24.54 -13.84 3.26
C LYS A 285 -23.52 -14.77 2.58
N LEU A 286 -22.64 -14.20 1.74
CA LEU A 286 -21.60 -14.97 1.04
C LEU A 286 -20.35 -15.24 1.88
N LEU A 287 -20.00 -14.35 2.80
CA LEU A 287 -18.84 -14.49 3.67
C LEU A 287 -19.15 -13.95 5.07
N PRO A 288 -19.55 -14.80 6.01
CA PRO A 288 -19.68 -14.43 7.42
C PRO A 288 -18.36 -13.91 7.98
N LEU A 289 -18.42 -12.98 8.95
CA LEU A 289 -17.23 -12.35 9.55
C LEU A 289 -16.25 -13.39 10.15
N GLY A 290 -16.77 -14.44 10.79
CA GLY A 290 -15.95 -15.52 11.35
C GLY A 290 -15.09 -16.27 10.33
N LYS A 291 -15.42 -16.22 9.03
CA LYS A 291 -14.66 -16.87 7.95
C LYS A 291 -13.67 -15.92 7.26
N MET A 292 -13.56 -14.67 7.70
CA MET A 292 -12.77 -13.63 7.03
C MET A 292 -11.28 -13.96 6.99
N SER A 293 -10.70 -14.45 8.09
CA SER A 293 -9.27 -14.81 8.17
C SER A 293 -8.88 -15.89 7.15
N ALA A 294 -9.72 -16.92 6.99
CA ALA A 294 -9.51 -17.96 5.99
C ALA A 294 -9.58 -17.41 4.57
N ARG A 295 -10.52 -16.50 4.30
CA ARG A 295 -10.68 -15.87 2.98
C ARG A 295 -9.52 -14.93 2.63
N ILE A 296 -8.98 -14.19 3.61
CA ILE A 296 -7.78 -13.38 3.45
C ILE A 296 -6.59 -14.27 3.08
N SER A 297 -6.38 -15.37 3.81
CA SER A 297 -5.31 -16.35 3.50
C SER A 297 -5.45 -16.92 2.08
N TRP A 298 -6.67 -17.29 1.68
CA TRP A 298 -6.94 -17.75 0.31
C TRP A 298 -6.62 -16.68 -0.75
N ARG A 299 -7.04 -15.42 -0.52
CA ARG A 299 -6.79 -14.29 -1.42
C ARG A 299 -5.28 -14.09 -1.60
N ASP A 300 -4.56 -14.04 -0.50
CA ASP A 300 -3.12 -13.77 -0.50
C ASP A 300 -2.35 -14.86 -1.25
N LYS A 301 -2.69 -16.13 -1.01
CA LYS A 301 -2.12 -17.28 -1.77
C LYS A 301 -2.44 -17.20 -3.27
N LYS A 302 -3.64 -16.79 -3.66
CA LYS A 302 -4.03 -16.67 -5.07
C LYS A 302 -3.33 -15.50 -5.76
N ILE A 303 -3.25 -14.34 -5.11
CA ILE A 303 -2.50 -13.19 -5.63
C ILE A 303 -1.03 -13.54 -5.79
N PHE A 304 -0.44 -14.26 -4.82
CA PHE A 304 0.94 -14.68 -4.92
C PHE A 304 1.19 -15.59 -6.14
N LYS A 305 0.33 -16.59 -6.36
CA LYS A 305 0.40 -17.46 -7.55
C LYS A 305 0.28 -16.65 -8.85
N LEU A 306 -0.63 -15.69 -8.89
CA LEU A 306 -0.81 -14.81 -10.04
C LEU A 306 0.44 -13.96 -10.31
N ILE A 307 1.02 -13.35 -9.29
CA ILE A 307 2.26 -12.56 -9.42
C ILE A 307 3.39 -13.41 -9.99
N ASN A 308 3.52 -14.67 -9.54
CA ASN A 308 4.56 -15.56 -10.08
C ASN A 308 4.30 -15.98 -11.53
N LEU A 309 3.03 -16.08 -11.94
CA LEU A 309 2.66 -16.39 -13.32
C LEU A 309 2.92 -15.22 -14.28
N LEU A 310 2.84 -13.98 -13.78
CA LEU A 310 3.01 -12.75 -14.56
C LEU A 310 4.45 -12.22 -14.59
N LYS A 311 5.41 -12.91 -13.96
CA LYS A 311 6.85 -12.59 -14.03
C LYS A 311 7.42 -13.05 -15.36
#